data_AF-A0A933JYH0-F1
#
_entry.id   AF-A0A933JYH0-F1
#
_cell.length_a   1.000
_cell.length_b   1.000
_cell.length_c   1.000
_cell.angle_alpha   90.00
_cell.angle_beta   90.00
_cell.angle_gamma   90.00
#
_symmetry.space_group_name_H-M   'P 1'
#
loop_
_entity.id
_entity.type
_entity.pdbx_description
1 polymer ?
#
loop_
_entity_poly.entity_id
_entity_poly.type
_entity_poly.pdbx_seq_one_letter_code
_entity_poly.pdbx_strand_id
1 'polypeptide(L)'
;MIKLNCPDGFLSHKVDRVVISQLTKVKIMRVININGTSDNVCSCGSWLEHWKNFSNQALPSYCPEKSCTKKPEVGAHVQKSSTYDKNWYIVPLCKDCNAKTGSSLEISDSIALVSANKNETCG
;
A
#
# COMPACT_ATOMS: atom_id res chain seq x y z
N MET A 1 46.72 -21.85 -26.14
CA MET A 1 45.45 -21.17 -25.79
C MET A 1 44.37 -22.22 -25.70
N ILE A 2 43.99 -22.61 -24.49
CA ILE A 2 43.01 -23.67 -24.25
C ILE A 2 41.63 -23.03 -24.40
N LYS A 3 40.96 -23.30 -25.52
CA LYS A 3 39.53 -23.01 -25.69
C LYS A 3 38.75 -24.18 -25.09
N LEU A 4 38.26 -24.00 -23.87
CA LEU A 4 37.16 -24.82 -23.35
C LEU A 4 35.86 -24.20 -23.86
N ASN A 5 35.33 -24.75 -24.96
CA ASN A 5 33.93 -24.63 -25.31
C ASN A 5 33.31 -26.01 -25.09
N CYS A 6 32.36 -26.10 -24.17
CA CYS A 6 31.50 -27.26 -23.98
C CYS A 6 30.03 -26.84 -24.15
N PRO A 7 29.17 -27.79 -24.56
CA PRO A 7 28.15 -27.56 -25.57
C PRO A 7 26.72 -27.63 -25.00
N ASP A 8 25.82 -27.07 -25.81
CA ASP A 8 24.45 -27.49 -26.13
C ASP A 8 23.65 -28.30 -25.10
N GLY A 9 22.49 -27.77 -24.72
CA GLY A 9 21.50 -28.53 -23.97
C GLY A 9 20.27 -27.75 -23.56
N PHE A 10 19.58 -27.11 -24.51
CA PHE A 10 18.23 -26.57 -24.26
C PHE A 10 17.25 -27.76 -24.18
N LEU A 11 17.26 -28.45 -23.04
CA LEU A 11 16.30 -29.49 -22.71
C LEU A 11 15.12 -28.86 -21.96
N SER A 12 13.93 -29.27 -22.40
CA SER A 12 12.63 -29.03 -21.79
C SER A 12 12.67 -29.19 -20.27
N HIS A 13 12.71 -28.08 -19.54
CA HIS A 13 12.37 -28.06 -18.13
C HIS A 13 10.89 -27.73 -18.02
N LYS A 14 10.11 -28.74 -17.64
CA LYS A 14 8.79 -28.57 -17.04
C LYS A 14 8.84 -27.34 -16.14
N VAL A 15 8.04 -26.32 -16.46
CA VAL A 15 7.79 -25.24 -15.52
C VAL A 15 7.09 -25.85 -14.32
N ASP A 16 7.87 -26.20 -13.30
CA ASP A 16 7.37 -26.67 -12.02
C ASP A 16 6.35 -25.63 -11.52
N ARG A 17 5.10 -26.08 -11.42
CA ARG A 17 3.93 -25.32 -10.93
C ARG A 17 4.15 -24.71 -9.53
N VAL A 18 5.26 -25.05 -8.88
CA VAL A 18 5.73 -24.60 -7.57
C VAL A 18 6.45 -23.24 -7.63
N VAL A 19 7.14 -22.87 -8.71
CA VAL A 19 7.88 -21.59 -8.77
C VAL A 19 6.95 -20.36 -8.93
N ILE A 20 5.70 -20.55 -9.38
CA ILE A 20 4.69 -19.48 -9.45
C ILE A 20 3.98 -19.26 -8.09
N SER A 21 4.30 -20.06 -7.06
CA SER A 21 3.65 -19.94 -5.73
C SER A 21 4.38 -19.02 -4.73
N GLN A 22 5.61 -18.60 -5.03
CA GLN A 22 6.42 -17.77 -4.12
C GLN A 22 6.49 -16.28 -4.50
N LEU A 23 6.05 -15.88 -5.71
CA LEU A 23 6.04 -14.48 -6.17
C LEU A 23 4.68 -13.77 -6.04
N THR A 24 3.68 -14.40 -5.43
CA THR A 24 2.32 -13.82 -5.26
C THR A 24 1.87 -13.68 -3.81
N LYS A 25 2.77 -13.80 -2.83
CA LYS A 25 2.47 -13.34 -1.47
C LYS A 25 2.44 -11.81 -1.50
N VAL A 26 1.29 -11.25 -1.91
CA VAL A 26 0.95 -9.86 -1.59
C VAL A 26 1.09 -9.76 -0.08
N LYS A 27 2.18 -9.12 0.37
CA LYS A 27 2.40 -8.89 1.78
C LYS A 27 1.30 -7.94 2.22
N ILE A 28 0.52 -8.37 3.21
CA ILE A 28 -0.62 -7.61 3.73
C ILE A 28 -0.22 -7.04 5.07
N MET A 29 -0.54 -5.77 5.28
CA MET A 29 -0.42 -5.11 6.57
C MET A 29 -1.80 -4.76 7.12
N ARG A 30 -1.93 -4.83 8.45
CA ARG A 30 -3.14 -4.45 9.14
C ARG A 30 -3.02 -3.02 9.64
N VAL A 31 -3.99 -2.21 9.24
CA VAL A 31 -4.13 -0.82 9.68
C VAL A 31 -5.51 -0.61 10.27
N ILE A 32 -5.67 0.35 11.17
CA ILE A 32 -6.92 0.70 11.83
C ILE A 32 -7.30 2.08 11.33
N ASN A 33 -8.49 2.21 10.74
CA ASN A 33 -9.00 3.50 10.28
C ASN A 33 -9.39 4.37 11.49
N ILE A 34 -8.92 5.62 11.53
CA ILE A 34 -9.08 6.52 12.65
C ILE A 34 -10.35 7.36 12.46
N ASN A 35 -11.24 7.36 13.46
CA ASN A 35 -12.41 8.24 13.47
C ASN A 35 -12.05 9.65 13.98
N GLY A 36 -12.86 10.66 13.62
CA GLY A 36 -12.73 12.03 14.15
C GLY A 36 -11.61 12.84 13.51
N THR A 37 -11.19 12.49 12.30
CA THR A 37 -10.15 13.25 11.57
C THR A 37 -10.71 14.35 10.68
N SER A 38 -12.03 14.56 10.70
CA SER A 38 -12.77 15.55 9.91
C SER A 38 -12.27 16.98 10.07
N ASP A 39 -11.84 17.35 11.28
CA ASP A 39 -11.31 18.67 11.61
C ASP A 39 -9.87 18.89 11.13
N ASN A 40 -9.18 17.82 10.70
CA ASN A 40 -7.82 17.91 10.20
C ASN A 40 -7.86 18.38 8.73
N VAL A 41 -7.71 19.69 8.53
CA VAL A 41 -7.53 20.26 7.19
C VAL A 41 -6.05 20.17 6.81
N CYS A 42 -5.79 19.63 5.62
CA CYS A 42 -4.46 19.56 5.02
C CYS A 42 -4.22 20.77 4.10
N SER A 43 -3.04 21.38 4.18
CA SER A 43 -2.64 22.50 3.33
C SER A 43 -2.50 22.11 1.85
N CYS A 44 -2.35 20.81 1.55
CA CYS A 44 -2.33 20.28 0.18
C CYS A 44 -3.71 20.22 -0.50
N GLY A 45 -4.76 20.76 0.13
CA GLY A 45 -6.14 20.78 -0.37
C GLY A 45 -6.94 19.54 0.01
N SER A 46 -6.41 18.33 -0.21
CA SER A 46 -7.02 17.09 0.31
C SER A 46 -5.97 16.10 0.78
N TRP A 47 -6.36 15.22 1.71
CA TRP A 47 -5.50 14.13 2.16
C TRP A 47 -5.15 13.14 1.05
N LEU A 48 -5.98 13.02 0.01
CA LEU A 48 -5.63 12.20 -1.15
C LEU A 48 -4.47 12.81 -1.93
N GLU A 49 -4.52 14.12 -2.16
CA GLU A 49 -3.43 14.85 -2.83
C GLU A 49 -2.16 14.85 -1.97
N HIS A 50 -2.30 15.01 -0.65
CA HIS A 50 -1.20 14.82 0.29
C HIS A 50 -0.52 13.47 0.08
N TRP A 51 -1.30 12.39 0.05
CA TRP A 51 -0.75 11.07 -0.19
C TRP A 51 -0.04 10.99 -1.55
N LYS A 52 -0.63 11.51 -2.64
CA LYS A 52 0.02 11.50 -3.96
C LYS A 52 1.35 12.26 -3.97
N ASN A 53 1.43 13.39 -3.28
CA ASN A 53 2.63 14.23 -3.24
C ASN A 53 3.79 13.57 -2.49
N PHE A 54 3.51 12.89 -1.37
CA PHE A 54 4.55 12.35 -0.49
C PHE A 54 4.77 10.83 -0.61
N SER A 55 3.84 10.09 -1.21
CA SER A 55 3.98 8.63 -1.41
C SER A 55 5.04 8.28 -2.44
N ASN A 56 5.37 9.20 -3.36
CA ASN A 56 6.15 8.91 -4.57
C ASN A 56 5.54 7.77 -5.40
N GLN A 57 4.22 7.56 -5.29
CA GLN A 57 3.47 6.53 -5.99
C GLN A 57 2.35 7.14 -6.82
N ALA A 58 2.08 6.54 -7.97
CA ALA A 58 0.85 6.81 -8.68
C ALA A 58 -0.35 6.31 -7.86
N LEU A 59 -1.47 7.03 -7.97
CA LEU A 59 -2.73 6.59 -7.36
C LEU A 59 -3.08 5.18 -7.86
N PRO A 60 -3.27 4.18 -6.98
CA PRO A 60 -3.58 2.84 -7.42
C PRO A 60 -4.94 2.81 -8.12
N SER A 61 -5.07 1.96 -9.14
CA SER A 61 -6.32 1.79 -9.89
C SER A 61 -7.47 1.24 -9.02
N TYR A 62 -7.13 0.57 -7.92
CA TYR A 62 -8.05 -0.06 -6.99
C TYR A 62 -7.71 0.32 -5.55
N CYS A 63 -8.71 0.28 -4.68
CA CYS A 63 -8.57 0.46 -3.26
C CYS A 63 -7.58 -0.59 -2.73
N PRO A 64 -6.59 -0.19 -1.92
CA PRO A 64 -5.55 -1.08 -1.46
C PRO A 64 -6.02 -2.08 -0.39
N GLU A 65 -7.26 -1.93 0.08
CA GLU A 65 -7.93 -2.93 0.90
C GLU A 65 -8.14 -4.22 0.11
N LYS A 66 -7.69 -5.34 0.68
CA LYS A 66 -7.60 -6.65 0.04
C LYS A 66 -8.89 -7.12 -0.63
N SER A 67 -10.04 -6.81 -0.04
CA SER A 67 -11.35 -7.24 -0.50
C SER A 67 -12.13 -6.15 -1.24
N CYS A 68 -11.47 -5.06 -1.65
CA CYS A 68 -12.11 -3.94 -2.30
C CYS A 68 -11.57 -3.70 -3.71
N THR A 69 -12.48 -3.68 -4.69
CA THR A 69 -12.17 -3.39 -6.10
C THR A 69 -12.65 -2.00 -6.54
N LYS A 70 -13.09 -1.17 -5.59
CA LYS A 70 -13.52 0.21 -5.88
C LYS A 70 -12.30 1.10 -6.08
N LYS A 71 -12.44 2.23 -6.77
CA LYS A 71 -11.36 3.21 -6.94
C LYS A 71 -11.13 3.98 -5.62
N PRO A 72 -9.87 4.29 -5.27
CA PRO A 72 -9.60 5.21 -4.18
C PRO A 72 -10.05 6.62 -4.54
N GLU A 73 -10.75 7.28 -3.63
CA GLU A 73 -11.33 8.61 -3.82
C GLU A 73 -10.94 9.58 -2.71
N VAL A 74 -10.46 9.07 -1.57
CA VAL A 74 -10.15 9.86 -0.37
C VAL A 74 -8.84 9.39 0.26
N GLY A 75 -8.13 10.32 0.92
CA GLY A 75 -7.01 9.97 1.79
C GLY A 75 -7.53 9.68 3.18
N ALA A 76 -7.46 8.42 3.60
CA ALA A 76 -7.93 7.97 4.90
C ALA A 76 -6.81 8.01 5.93
N HIS A 77 -7.13 8.49 7.13
CA HIS A 77 -6.22 8.44 8.26
C HIS A 77 -6.25 7.05 8.89
N VAL A 78 -5.08 6.41 8.96
CA VAL A 78 -4.94 5.07 9.51
C VAL A 78 -3.78 5.01 10.49
N GLN A 79 -3.88 4.14 11.47
CA GLN A 79 -2.77 3.74 12.34
C GLN A 79 -2.37 2.31 12.00
N LYS A 80 -1.09 1.97 12.14
CA LYS A 80 -0.70 0.55 12.06
C LYS A 80 -1.34 -0.19 13.22
N SER A 81 -1.73 -1.45 13.00
CA SER A 81 -2.27 -2.29 14.09
C SER A 81 -1.23 -2.67 15.15
N SER A 82 0.05 -2.33 14.94
CA SER A 82 1.14 -2.62 15.87
C SER A 82 1.09 -1.70 17.08
N THR A 83 1.32 -2.24 18.28
CA THR A 83 1.25 -1.49 19.54
C THR A 83 2.38 -0.47 19.73
N TYR A 84 3.47 -0.61 18.96
CA TYR A 84 4.66 0.24 19.05
C TYR A 84 4.57 1.50 18.20
N ASP A 85 3.79 1.48 17.11
CA ASP A 85 3.72 2.55 16.13
C ASP A 85 2.32 3.17 16.15
N LYS A 86 2.17 4.22 16.96
CA LYS A 86 0.92 4.98 17.10
C LYS A 86 0.86 6.20 16.18
N ASN A 87 1.74 6.27 15.18
CA ASN A 87 1.75 7.37 14.24
C ASN A 87 0.54 7.28 13.31
N TRP A 88 0.10 8.46 12.86
CA TRP A 88 -0.99 8.56 11.91
C TRP A 88 -0.43 8.60 10.51
N TYR A 89 -1.00 7.77 9.67
CA TYR A 89 -0.63 7.63 8.28
C TYR A 89 -1.82 7.94 7.39
N ILE A 90 -1.54 8.35 6.17
CA ILE A 90 -2.50 8.53 5.11
C ILE A 90 -2.35 7.40 4.12
N VAL A 91 -3.48 6.83 3.70
CA VAL A 91 -3.57 5.86 2.61
C VAL A 91 -4.75 6.18 1.70
N PRO A 92 -4.65 5.90 0.39
CA PRO A 92 -5.73 6.17 -0.55
C PRO A 92 -6.79 5.08 -0.39
N LEU A 93 -8.00 5.41 0.05
CA LEU A 93 -9.12 4.47 0.17
C LEU A 93 -10.33 4.94 -0.64
N CYS A 94 -11.24 4.02 -0.95
CA CYS A 94 -12.57 4.37 -1.44
C CYS A 94 -13.44 4.89 -0.28
N LYS A 95 -14.52 5.61 -0.61
CA LYS A 95 -15.44 6.17 0.39
C LYS A 95 -16.04 5.10 1.30
N ASP A 96 -16.37 3.93 0.76
CA ASP A 96 -16.95 2.82 1.54
C ASP A 96 -15.97 2.23 2.57
N CYS A 97 -14.71 2.00 2.18
CA CYS A 97 -13.71 1.51 3.12
C CYS A 97 -13.34 2.59 4.14
N ASN A 98 -13.32 3.86 3.71
CA ASN A 98 -13.11 4.98 4.62
C ASN A 98 -14.25 5.15 5.63
N ALA A 99 -15.49 4.82 5.27
CA ALA A 99 -16.64 4.87 6.18
C ALA A 99 -16.57 3.83 7.31
N LYS A 100 -15.76 2.77 7.16
CA LYS A 100 -15.51 1.75 8.19
C LYS A 100 -14.48 2.23 9.22
N THR A 101 -14.72 3.38 9.83
CA THR A 101 -13.85 3.94 10.88
C THR A 101 -13.81 3.04 12.10
N GLY A 102 -12.67 2.93 12.78
CA GLY A 102 -12.46 2.08 13.96
C GLY A 102 -12.30 0.60 13.67
N SER A 103 -12.47 0.18 12.40
CA SER A 103 -12.25 -1.21 11.99
C SER A 103 -10.81 -1.44 11.55
N SER A 104 -10.31 -2.66 11.75
CA SER A 104 -9.06 -3.10 11.13
C SER A 104 -9.30 -3.39 9.64
N LEU A 105 -8.40 -2.88 8.82
CA LEU A 105 -8.36 -3.06 7.38
C LEU A 105 -7.06 -3.79 7.02
N GLU A 106 -7.18 -4.75 6.12
CA GLU A 106 -6.04 -5.46 5.55
C GLU A 106 -5.69 -4.80 4.22
N ILE A 107 -4.59 -4.04 4.19
CA ILE A 107 -4.13 -3.35 3.00
C ILE A 107 -2.83 -3.94 2.47
N SER A 108 -2.59 -3.76 1.18
CA SER A 108 -1.35 -4.20 0.54
C SER A 108 -0.15 -3.41 1.08
N ASP A 109 0.91 -4.12 1.49
CA ASP A 109 2.21 -3.56 1.94
C ASP A 109 2.95 -2.81 0.82
N SER A 110 2.53 -2.98 -0.43
CA SER A 110 3.03 -2.23 -1.58
C SER A 110 2.58 -0.76 -1.59
N ILE A 111 1.57 -0.39 -0.80
CA ILE A 111 1.14 1.00 -0.67
C ILE A 111 1.98 1.74 0.36
N ALA A 112 2.48 2.90 -0.04
CA ALA A 112 3.18 3.82 0.84
C ALA A 112 2.26 4.31 1.96
N LEU A 113 2.73 4.20 3.20
CA LEU A 113 2.13 4.87 4.35
C LEU A 113 2.75 6.26 4.47
N VAL A 114 2.02 7.29 4.06
CA VAL A 114 2.50 8.67 4.15
C VAL A 114 2.20 9.22 5.54
N SER A 115 3.12 9.95 6.18
CA SER A 115 2.84 10.57 7.47
C SER A 115 1.71 11.59 7.37
N ALA A 116 0.75 11.52 8.31
CA ALA A 116 -0.30 12.52 8.45
C ALA A 116 0.16 13.77 9.24
N ASN A 117 1.38 13.74 9.79
CA ASN A 117 1.92 14.87 10.53
C ASN A 117 2.31 15.99 9.57
N LYS A 118 1.53 17.08 9.58
CA LYS A 118 1.75 18.24 8.72
C LYS A 118 3.13 18.87 8.91
N ASN A 119 3.63 18.96 10.14
CA ASN A 119 4.94 19.56 10.43
C ASN A 119 6.10 18.80 9.76
N GLU A 120 5.93 17.50 9.53
CA GLU A 120 6.92 16.64 8.88
C GLU A 120 6.79 16.62 7.35
N THR A 121 5.71 17.19 6.80
CA THR A 121 5.34 16.99 5.39
C THR A 121 5.03 18.31 4.68
N CYS A 122 3.92 18.96 5.03
CA CYS A 122 3.38 20.13 4.34
C CYS A 122 3.22 21.35 5.27
N GLY A 123 4.12 21.48 6.24
CA GLY A 123 4.16 22.54 7.25
C GLY A 123 4.29 23.92 6.63
#